data_AF-A0A6M5J6Q7-F1
#
_entry.id   AF-A0A6M5J6Q7-F1
#
_cell.length_a   1.000
_cell.length_b   1.000
_cell.length_c   1.000
_cell.angle_alpha   90.00
_cell.angle_beta   90.00
_cell.angle_gamma   90.00
#
_symmetry.space_group_name_H-M   'P 1'
#
loop_
_entity.id
_entity.type
_entity.pdbx_description
1 polymer ?
#
loop_
_entity_poly.entity_id
_entity_poly.type
_entity_poly.pdbx_seq_one_letter_code
_entity_poly.pdbx_strand_id
1 'polypeptide(L)'
;MDAGFVRESLLAPALFLAKPPQIFRKALPDIHGRLKTRLSSIDLQTISDIRVDFASTQSVGATVTDSMRRYGEGGEWERGAMTLVLIDETAPTQLLRRVPQGEARLEKTLRDLLYDNPDAVPVHEFDPGYGRLVAVAKELNIPGVGFIDVLLMDERGKLIVVECKLWRNPQARREVVGQILDYARELARYSYEDLQRQVSIATKRQGNVLYALATSVGGTLDEGAFVDRVSRDLASGRFLLLVVGDGITEGTRRIGEYLRDQPGLAFDFGLIEIAEYRVPDGAGGEHVMLQPRVLAQTAIIERHVIRSG
;
A
#
# COMPACT_ATOMS: atom_id res chain seq x y z
N MET A 1 -0.46 51.89 -37.70
CA MET A 1 -1.76 51.24 -37.95
C MET A 1 -1.48 49.86 -38.50
N ASP A 2 -2.17 48.89 -37.92
CA ASP A 2 -2.42 47.51 -38.34
C ASP A 2 -1.27 46.51 -38.53
N ALA A 3 -1.26 45.54 -37.60
CA ALA A 3 -0.92 44.16 -37.89
C ALA A 3 -1.90 43.22 -37.15
N GLY A 4 -2.93 42.79 -37.89
CA GLY A 4 -3.41 41.40 -38.01
C GLY A 4 -3.59 40.54 -36.76
N PHE A 5 -4.84 40.43 -36.33
CA PHE A 5 -5.38 39.40 -35.45
C PHE A 5 -5.59 38.09 -36.23
N VAL A 6 -5.05 36.96 -35.77
CA VAL A 6 -5.46 35.61 -36.24
C VAL A 6 -5.72 34.72 -35.02
N ARG A 7 -6.91 34.12 -35.04
CA ARG A 7 -7.48 33.19 -34.06
C ARG A 7 -6.84 31.81 -34.16
N GLU A 8 -6.66 31.15 -33.02
CA GLU A 8 -6.74 29.69 -32.94
C GLU A 8 -7.65 29.26 -31.78
N SER A 9 -8.63 28.43 -32.13
CA SER A 9 -9.60 27.80 -31.24
C SER A 9 -9.17 26.37 -30.95
N LEU A 10 -9.14 25.96 -29.68
CA LEU A 10 -9.16 24.54 -29.31
C LEU A 10 -10.07 24.33 -28.09
N LEU A 11 -11.32 24.02 -28.42
CA LEU A 11 -12.18 22.96 -27.87
C LEU A 11 -11.86 22.41 -26.46
N ALA A 12 -12.85 22.52 -25.57
CA ALA A 12 -13.01 21.74 -24.33
C ALA A 12 -13.16 20.22 -24.62
N PRO A 13 -12.95 19.35 -23.61
CA PRO A 13 -14.12 18.61 -23.12
C PRO A 13 -14.15 18.24 -21.61
N ALA A 14 -15.37 18.37 -21.07
CA ALA A 14 -16.11 17.42 -20.22
C ALA A 14 -15.56 17.00 -18.83
N LEU A 15 -16.06 17.70 -17.82
CA LEU A 15 -16.14 17.27 -16.42
C LEU A 15 -17.21 16.16 -16.28
N PHE A 16 -16.82 14.92 -15.99
CA PHE A 16 -17.77 13.85 -15.65
C PHE A 16 -18.18 13.98 -14.18
N LEU A 17 -19.42 14.42 -13.95
CA LEU A 17 -20.12 14.36 -12.67
C LEU A 17 -20.48 12.89 -12.34
N ALA A 18 -19.67 12.22 -11.52
CA ALA A 18 -20.11 10.99 -10.86
C ALA A 18 -20.93 11.36 -9.61
N LYS A 19 -22.23 11.01 -9.63
CA LYS A 19 -23.12 11.12 -8.46
C LYS A 19 -22.59 10.26 -7.31
N PRO A 20 -22.59 10.72 -6.05
CA PRO A 20 -22.31 9.86 -4.91
C PRO A 20 -23.41 8.80 -4.73
N PRO A 21 -23.08 7.55 -4.32
CA PRO A 21 -24.05 6.49 -4.08
C PRO A 21 -25.02 6.82 -2.93
N GLN A 22 -26.25 6.34 -3.08
CA GLN A 22 -27.43 6.68 -2.26
C GLN A 22 -27.41 6.05 -0.86
N ILE A 23 -26.64 6.59 0.10
CA ILE A 23 -26.77 6.19 1.52
C ILE A 23 -27.07 7.36 2.48
N PHE A 24 -27.19 8.60 1.99
CA PHE A 24 -27.63 9.73 2.82
C PHE A 24 -29.06 10.17 2.48
N ARG A 25 -30.08 9.43 2.96
CA ARG A 25 -31.48 9.90 2.92
C ARG A 25 -32.23 9.88 4.26
N LYS A 26 -31.57 9.66 5.40
CA LYS A 26 -32.24 9.80 6.72
C LYS A 26 -31.29 10.32 7.78
N ALA A 27 -31.19 11.65 7.89
CA ALA A 27 -31.04 12.41 9.13
C ALA A 27 -30.71 13.87 8.77
N LEU A 28 -31.71 14.66 8.41
CA LEU A 28 -31.63 16.13 8.36
C LEU A 28 -33.06 16.69 8.17
N PRO A 29 -33.68 17.26 9.22
CA PRO A 29 -34.52 18.43 9.07
C PRO A 29 -33.73 19.70 9.46
N ASP A 30 -33.96 20.80 8.74
CA ASP A 30 -33.54 22.20 9.04
C ASP A 30 -32.25 22.83 8.48
N ILE A 31 -31.72 22.36 7.34
CA ILE A 31 -30.78 23.18 6.53
C ILE A 31 -31.22 23.27 5.06
N HIS A 32 -32.51 23.44 4.80
CA HIS A 32 -33.01 23.65 3.43
C HIS A 32 -33.64 25.04 3.20
N GLY A 33 -33.94 25.80 4.26
CA GLY A 33 -34.56 27.11 4.15
C GLY A 33 -33.59 28.30 3.97
N ARG A 34 -32.36 28.21 4.49
CA ARG A 34 -31.44 29.37 4.56
C ARG A 34 -30.41 29.48 3.42
N LEU A 35 -30.20 28.41 2.64
CA LEU A 35 -29.25 28.41 1.52
C LEU A 35 -29.85 28.86 0.18
N LYS A 36 -31.19 28.89 0.05
CA LYS A 36 -31.86 29.28 -1.20
C LYS A 36 -31.88 30.78 -1.48
N THR A 37 -31.61 31.64 -0.50
CA THR A 37 -31.77 33.10 -0.66
C THR A 37 -30.46 33.84 -0.93
N ARG A 38 -29.30 33.17 -0.99
CA ARG A 38 -27.99 33.84 -1.14
C ARG A 38 -27.13 33.38 -2.32
N LEU A 39 -27.66 32.54 -3.22
CA LEU A 39 -26.89 31.97 -4.33
C LEU A 39 -27.40 32.39 -5.73
N SER A 40 -28.21 33.45 -5.84
CA SER A 40 -28.71 33.90 -7.15
C SER A 40 -27.90 35.03 -7.81
N SER A 41 -26.74 35.42 -7.27
CA SER A 41 -26.00 36.57 -7.85
C SER A 41 -24.52 36.62 -7.44
N ILE A 42 -23.75 35.55 -7.62
CA ILE A 42 -22.29 35.64 -7.53
C ILE A 42 -21.71 35.21 -8.88
N ASP A 43 -21.22 36.23 -9.59
CA ASP A 43 -20.47 36.13 -10.84
C ASP A 43 -19.09 35.50 -10.56
N LEU A 44 -18.65 34.59 -11.43
CA LEU A 44 -17.47 33.73 -11.21
C LEU A 44 -16.12 34.45 -11.41
N GLN A 45 -16.12 35.77 -11.62
CA GLN A 45 -14.90 36.58 -11.77
C GLN A 45 -14.52 37.40 -10.54
N THR A 46 -15.19 37.27 -9.40
CA THR A 46 -14.87 38.05 -8.18
C THR A 46 -14.55 37.15 -6.97
N ILE A 47 -13.55 36.29 -7.10
CA ILE A 47 -12.92 35.60 -5.96
C ILE A 47 -11.44 36.03 -5.90
N SER A 48 -11.20 37.32 -5.68
CA SER A 48 -9.88 37.82 -5.30
C SER A 48 -9.85 38.59 -3.99
N ASP A 49 -10.99 39.02 -3.42
CA ASP A 49 -10.97 39.92 -2.26
C ASP A 49 -12.09 39.65 -1.23
N ILE A 50 -12.12 38.44 -0.67
CA ILE A 50 -12.93 38.20 0.55
C ILE A 50 -12.06 38.49 1.78
N ARG A 51 -12.17 39.72 2.32
CA ARG A 51 -11.79 40.01 3.71
C ARG A 51 -12.94 39.58 4.64
N VAL A 52 -12.67 38.64 5.53
CA VAL A 52 -13.60 38.23 6.59
C VAL A 52 -13.27 39.01 7.86
N ASP A 53 -14.22 39.81 8.33
CA ASP A 53 -14.11 40.59 9.55
C ASP A 53 -14.53 39.72 10.75
N PHE A 54 -13.62 39.49 11.69
CA PHE A 54 -13.87 38.69 12.90
C PHE A 54 -14.25 39.60 14.07
N ALA A 55 -15.51 40.01 14.13
CA ALA A 55 -16.08 40.64 15.32
C ALA A 55 -17.21 39.77 15.88
N SER A 56 -16.88 38.90 16.85
CA SER A 56 -17.74 38.34 17.92
C SER A 56 -17.56 36.83 18.19
N THR A 57 -16.36 36.37 18.58
CA THR A 57 -16.23 35.16 19.42
C THR A 57 -14.88 35.15 20.15
N GLN A 58 -14.84 35.67 21.37
CA GLN A 58 -13.60 36.05 22.08
C GLN A 58 -12.90 34.92 22.85
N SER A 59 -13.26 33.64 22.68
CA SER A 59 -12.62 32.53 23.43
C SER A 59 -12.08 31.36 22.61
N VAL A 60 -12.19 31.40 21.27
CA VAL A 60 -11.64 30.34 20.38
C VAL A 60 -10.41 30.82 19.59
N GLY A 61 -10.11 32.12 19.64
CA GLY A 61 -9.06 32.75 18.81
C GLY A 61 -7.62 32.53 19.27
N ALA A 62 -7.36 32.29 20.57
CA ALA A 62 -5.99 32.28 21.08
C ALA A 62 -5.22 30.99 20.75
N THR A 63 -5.89 29.83 20.78
CA THR A 63 -5.23 28.52 20.55
C THR A 63 -4.95 28.27 19.07
N VAL A 64 -5.78 28.81 18.16
CA VAL A 64 -5.60 28.62 16.71
C VAL A 64 -4.48 29.52 16.15
N THR A 65 -4.28 30.73 16.70
CA THR A 65 -3.25 31.65 16.20
C THR A 65 -1.83 31.27 16.60
N ASP A 66 -1.62 30.64 17.76
CA ASP A 66 -0.27 30.18 18.16
C ASP A 66 0.17 28.94 17.36
N SER A 67 -0.79 28.07 17.03
CA SER A 67 -0.59 26.96 16.09
C SER A 67 -0.41 27.40 14.64
N MET A 68 -0.81 28.61 14.24
CA MET A 68 -0.53 29.10 12.89
C MET A 68 0.82 29.82 12.79
N ARG A 69 1.30 30.46 13.86
CA ARG A 69 2.58 31.20 13.85
C ARG A 69 3.82 30.32 13.82
N ARG A 70 3.74 29.08 14.31
CA ARG A 70 4.83 28.09 14.20
C ARG A 70 4.91 27.38 12.84
N TYR A 71 3.97 27.64 11.92
CA TYR A 71 3.81 26.90 10.65
C TYR A 71 4.14 27.71 9.40
N GLY A 72 4.73 28.90 9.57
CA GLY A 72 5.01 29.82 8.49
C GLY A 72 6.49 30.02 8.24
N GLU A 73 7.27 28.97 8.01
CA GLU A 73 8.60 29.12 7.38
C GLU A 73 9.09 27.77 6.82
N GLY A 74 9.04 27.63 5.48
CA GLY A 74 9.83 26.65 4.73
C GLY A 74 9.33 25.20 4.72
N GLY A 75 8.29 24.90 3.93
CA GLY A 75 7.91 23.52 3.63
C GLY A 75 7.20 23.44 2.30
N GLU A 76 7.93 23.00 1.29
CA GLU A 76 7.41 22.65 -0.04
C GLU A 76 6.28 21.61 0.14
N TRP A 77 5.04 22.00 -0.16
CA TRP A 77 3.88 21.15 0.07
C TRP A 77 3.97 19.90 -0.82
N GLU A 78 4.34 18.76 -0.22
CA GLU A 78 4.28 17.45 -0.88
C GLU A 78 2.84 17.19 -1.34
N ARG A 79 2.63 17.30 -2.66
CA ARG A 79 1.37 16.97 -3.32
C ARG A 79 1.09 15.47 -3.15
N GLY A 80 0.39 15.11 -2.07
CA GLY A 80 0.05 13.72 -1.76
C GLY A 80 -0.11 13.38 -0.28
N ALA A 81 0.05 14.33 0.64
CA ALA A 81 -0.10 14.10 2.08
C ALA A 81 -1.52 13.60 2.44
N MET A 82 -1.69 12.28 2.49
CA MET A 82 -2.91 11.62 2.93
C MET A 82 -3.12 11.90 4.42
N THR A 83 -4.29 12.41 4.75
CA THR A 83 -4.68 12.72 6.14
C THR A 83 -5.55 11.60 6.67
N LEU A 84 -5.16 11.00 7.78
CA LEU A 84 -6.01 10.05 8.50
C LEU A 84 -6.85 10.85 9.50
N VAL A 85 -8.14 10.53 9.61
CA VAL A 85 -9.05 11.24 10.51
C VAL A 85 -9.51 10.26 11.57
N LEU A 86 -9.14 10.53 12.83
CA LEU A 86 -9.63 9.79 13.98
C LEU A 86 -10.90 10.47 14.51
N ILE A 87 -12.00 9.73 14.51
CA ILE A 87 -13.28 10.17 15.08
C ILE A 87 -13.51 9.32 16.33
N ASP A 88 -13.65 10.00 17.47
CA ASP A 88 -14.01 9.42 18.75
C ASP A 88 -15.38 9.98 19.16
N GLU A 89 -16.23 9.16 19.76
CA GLU A 89 -17.55 9.62 20.26
C GLU A 89 -17.42 10.57 21.46
N THR A 90 -16.30 10.49 22.17
CA THR A 90 -16.02 11.16 23.44
C THR A 90 -14.94 12.23 23.34
N ALA A 91 -14.19 12.28 22.23
CA ALA A 91 -13.11 13.24 22.00
C ALA A 91 -13.26 14.00 20.67
N PRO A 92 -12.69 15.22 20.57
CA PRO A 92 -12.71 15.96 19.30
C PRO A 92 -12.06 15.17 18.18
N THR A 93 -12.58 15.33 16.96
CA THR A 93 -11.97 14.78 15.74
C THR A 93 -10.50 15.18 15.64
N GLN A 94 -9.62 14.20 15.44
CA GLN A 94 -8.19 14.44 15.30
C GLN A 94 -7.75 14.20 13.86
N LEU A 95 -7.04 15.17 13.29
CA LEU A 95 -6.39 15.04 11.99
C LEU A 95 -4.98 14.52 12.22
N LEU A 96 -4.73 13.29 11.80
CA LEU A 96 -3.45 12.62 11.93
C LEU A 96 -2.66 12.81 10.64
N ARG A 97 -1.45 13.35 10.80
CA ARG A 97 -0.49 13.50 9.71
C ARG A 97 0.39 12.27 9.68
N ARG A 98 0.68 11.83 8.45
CA ARG A 98 1.64 10.77 8.20
C ARG A 98 3.00 11.19 8.74
N VAL A 99 3.69 10.29 9.42
CA VAL A 99 5.11 10.44 9.77
C VAL A 99 5.91 10.54 8.47
N PRO A 100 6.83 11.51 8.32
CA PRO A 100 7.65 11.65 7.13
C PRO A 100 8.43 10.36 6.79
N GLN A 101 8.67 10.15 5.51
CA GLN A 101 9.49 9.04 5.02
C GLN A 101 10.91 9.12 5.59
N GLY A 102 11.52 7.98 5.92
CA GLY A 102 12.86 7.91 6.50
C GLY A 102 12.94 8.17 8.01
N GLU A 103 11.86 8.67 8.63
CA GLU A 103 11.71 8.80 10.09
C GLU A 103 10.94 7.62 10.71
N ALA A 104 10.21 6.87 9.89
CA ALA A 104 9.44 5.70 10.29
C ALA A 104 10.34 4.46 10.49
N ARG A 105 9.79 3.49 11.25
CA ARG A 105 10.40 2.25 11.77
C ARG A 105 11.55 1.61 10.96
N LEU A 106 12.52 1.00 11.66
CA LEU A 106 13.61 0.20 11.08
C LEU A 106 13.07 -1.02 10.29
N GLU A 107 13.71 -1.38 9.16
CA GLU A 107 13.34 -2.52 8.28
C GLU A 107 12.97 -3.79 9.07
N LYS A 108 13.76 -4.12 10.10
CA LYS A 108 13.54 -5.24 11.01
C LYS A 108 12.17 -5.21 11.70
N THR A 109 11.72 -4.04 12.14
CA THR A 109 10.43 -3.86 12.83
C THR A 109 9.27 -4.08 11.87
N LEU A 110 9.41 -3.63 10.62
CA LEU A 110 8.41 -3.86 9.59
C LEU A 110 8.29 -5.36 9.26
N ARG A 111 9.43 -6.02 9.06
CA ARG A 111 9.49 -7.47 8.85
C ARG A 111 8.83 -8.24 10.00
N ASP A 112 9.25 -7.97 11.24
CA ASP A 112 8.71 -8.67 12.41
C ASP A 112 7.20 -8.41 12.54
N LEU A 113 6.71 -7.19 12.24
CA LEU A 113 5.28 -6.90 12.22
C LEU A 113 4.49 -7.72 11.19
N LEU A 114 4.99 -7.81 9.96
CA LEU A 114 4.31 -8.56 8.89
C LEU A 114 4.34 -10.07 9.15
N TYR A 115 5.43 -10.57 9.75
CA TYR A 115 5.53 -11.95 10.17
C TYR A 115 4.52 -12.27 11.30
N ASP A 116 4.41 -11.39 12.29
CA ASP A 116 3.49 -11.59 13.43
C ASP A 116 2.02 -11.33 13.05
N ASN A 117 1.77 -10.55 11.99
CA ASN A 117 0.42 -10.17 11.54
C ASN A 117 0.26 -10.34 10.01
N PRO A 118 0.23 -11.57 9.47
CA PRO A 118 0.13 -11.81 8.03
C PRO A 118 -1.06 -11.13 7.35
N ASP A 119 -2.20 -11.03 8.05
CA ASP A 119 -3.42 -10.39 7.55
C ASP A 119 -3.28 -8.87 7.33
N ALA A 120 -2.20 -8.25 7.82
CA ALA A 120 -1.87 -6.87 7.50
C ALA A 120 -1.43 -6.70 6.04
N VAL A 121 -1.10 -7.78 5.33
CA VAL A 121 -0.74 -7.74 3.91
C VAL A 121 -2.02 -7.79 3.05
N PRO A 122 -2.30 -6.77 2.23
CA PRO A 122 -3.54 -6.69 1.43
C PRO A 122 -3.50 -7.59 0.18
N VAL A 123 -3.31 -8.89 0.35
CA VAL A 123 -3.15 -9.86 -0.76
C VAL A 123 -4.35 -9.92 -1.72
N HIS A 124 -5.55 -9.62 -1.23
CA HIS A 124 -6.78 -9.63 -2.02
C HIS A 124 -6.87 -8.48 -3.02
N GLU A 125 -6.09 -7.41 -2.84
CA GLU A 125 -5.96 -6.37 -3.86
C GLU A 125 -5.16 -6.87 -5.07
N PHE A 126 -4.32 -7.90 -4.88
CA PHE A 126 -3.53 -8.49 -5.95
C PHE A 126 -4.29 -9.64 -6.65
N ASP A 127 -4.78 -10.59 -5.88
CA ASP A 127 -5.56 -11.73 -6.35
C ASP A 127 -6.65 -12.07 -5.32
N PRO A 128 -7.94 -11.87 -5.65
CA PRO A 128 -9.07 -12.20 -4.76
C PRO A 128 -9.15 -13.68 -4.39
N GLY A 129 -8.42 -14.57 -5.09
CA GLY A 129 -8.37 -16.00 -4.84
C GLY A 129 -7.41 -16.44 -3.73
N TYR A 130 -6.67 -15.51 -3.10
CA TYR A 130 -5.95 -15.80 -1.85
C TYR A 130 -6.94 -16.12 -0.72
N GLY A 131 -6.56 -17.09 0.12
CA GLY A 131 -7.33 -17.43 1.32
C GLY A 131 -6.70 -16.87 2.60
N ARG A 132 -6.85 -17.60 3.71
CA ARG A 132 -6.32 -17.21 5.03
C ARG A 132 -4.81 -17.36 5.04
N LEU A 133 -4.12 -16.33 5.50
CA LEU A 133 -2.67 -16.28 5.49
C LEU A 133 -2.06 -16.89 6.75
N VAL A 134 -0.86 -17.45 6.58
CA VAL A 134 0.00 -17.95 7.64
C VAL A 134 1.44 -17.55 7.37
N ALA A 135 2.14 -17.14 8.43
CA ALA A 135 3.58 -16.91 8.36
C ALA A 135 4.34 -18.25 8.32
N VAL A 136 5.21 -18.41 7.34
CA VAL A 136 6.03 -19.61 7.16
C VAL A 136 7.36 -19.46 7.86
N ALA A 137 8.11 -18.41 7.53
CA ALA A 137 9.42 -18.14 8.08
C ALA A 137 9.76 -16.65 7.95
N LYS A 138 10.64 -16.18 8.83
CA LYS A 138 11.35 -14.92 8.68
C LYS A 138 12.83 -15.19 8.47
N GLU A 139 13.50 -14.33 7.72
CA GLU A 139 14.91 -14.49 7.36
C GLU A 139 15.17 -15.90 6.77
N LEU A 140 14.34 -16.32 5.81
CA LEU A 140 14.47 -17.64 5.19
C LEU A 140 15.68 -17.64 4.25
N ASN A 141 16.68 -18.45 4.58
CA ASN A 141 17.86 -18.60 3.74
C ASN A 141 17.53 -19.27 2.41
N ILE A 142 17.95 -18.61 1.33
CA ILE A 142 17.99 -19.12 -0.04
C ILE A 142 19.47 -19.24 -0.42
N PRO A 143 20.07 -20.44 -0.33
CA PRO A 143 21.49 -20.64 -0.54
C PRO A 143 21.98 -20.06 -1.87
N GLY A 144 23.06 -19.27 -1.82
CA GLY A 144 23.64 -18.63 -3.00
C GLY A 144 22.94 -17.32 -3.43
N VAL A 145 21.80 -16.96 -2.84
CA VAL A 145 21.07 -15.72 -3.16
C VAL A 145 20.98 -14.77 -1.97
N GLY A 146 20.54 -15.24 -0.80
CA GLY A 146 20.39 -14.41 0.39
C GLY A 146 19.24 -14.85 1.28
N PHE A 147 18.68 -13.92 2.06
CA PHE A 147 17.61 -14.21 3.02
C PHE A 147 16.34 -13.47 2.62
N ILE A 148 15.24 -14.21 2.44
CA ILE A 148 13.90 -13.61 2.30
C ILE A 148 13.48 -13.07 3.66
N ASP A 149 13.10 -11.80 3.73
CA ASP A 149 12.66 -11.16 4.97
C ASP A 149 11.47 -11.87 5.62
N VAL A 150 10.37 -12.07 4.86
CA VAL A 150 9.21 -12.86 5.30
C VAL A 150 8.70 -13.73 4.16
N LEU A 151 8.52 -15.03 4.44
CA LEU A 151 7.75 -15.93 3.59
C LEU A 151 6.38 -16.15 4.22
N LEU A 152 5.32 -15.81 3.49
CA LEU A 152 3.94 -16.11 3.86
C LEU A 152 3.35 -17.14 2.89
N MET A 153 2.23 -17.73 3.28
CA MET A 153 1.49 -18.69 2.48
C MET A 153 0.01 -18.61 2.82
N ASP A 154 -0.88 -18.94 1.88
CA ASP A 154 -2.29 -19.19 2.21
C ASP A 154 -2.56 -20.64 2.65
N GLU A 155 -3.79 -20.96 3.04
CA GLU A 155 -4.16 -22.31 3.49
C GLU A 155 -4.06 -23.38 2.38
N ARG A 156 -3.81 -22.99 1.13
CA ARG A 156 -3.73 -23.85 -0.06
C ARG A 156 -2.32 -24.01 -0.60
N GLY A 157 -1.33 -23.35 0.00
CA GLY A 157 0.06 -23.46 -0.41
C GLY A 157 0.54 -22.35 -1.35
N LYS A 158 -0.27 -21.31 -1.64
CA LYS A 158 0.18 -20.19 -2.48
C LYS A 158 1.21 -19.36 -1.72
N LEU A 159 2.44 -19.33 -2.21
CA LEU A 159 3.54 -18.62 -1.56
C LEU A 159 3.52 -17.12 -1.88
N ILE A 160 3.87 -16.32 -0.87
CA ILE A 160 4.03 -14.87 -0.95
C ILE A 160 5.42 -14.53 -0.39
N VAL A 161 6.28 -13.96 -1.22
CA VAL A 161 7.63 -13.55 -0.86
C VAL A 161 7.59 -12.07 -0.55
N VAL A 162 8.01 -11.68 0.65
CA VAL A 162 7.96 -10.30 1.12
C VAL A 162 9.36 -9.82 1.44
N GLU A 163 9.77 -8.71 0.83
CA GLU A 163 11.04 -8.02 1.09
C GLU A 163 10.75 -6.64 1.69
N CYS A 164 11.36 -6.33 2.85
CA CYS A 164 11.12 -5.08 3.57
C CYS A 164 12.26 -4.08 3.31
N LYS A 165 11.94 -2.89 2.81
CA LYS A 165 12.96 -1.87 2.52
C LYS A 165 12.53 -0.48 2.94
N LEU A 166 13.46 0.28 3.56
CA LEU A 166 13.28 1.71 3.76
C LEU A 166 13.75 2.47 2.53
N TRP A 167 12.81 3.14 1.87
CA TRP A 167 13.05 3.73 0.58
C TRP A 167 13.78 5.05 0.74
N ARG A 168 15.08 5.09 0.47
CA ARG A 168 15.87 6.33 0.59
C ARG A 168 16.25 6.94 -0.75
N ASN A 169 16.33 6.13 -1.81
CA ASN A 169 16.68 6.59 -3.16
C ASN A 169 16.17 5.61 -4.26
N PRO A 170 16.18 6.01 -5.55
CA PRO A 170 15.78 5.13 -6.66
C PRO A 170 16.65 3.89 -6.89
N GLN A 171 17.91 3.92 -6.49
CA GLN A 171 18.85 2.80 -6.70
C GLN A 171 18.51 1.62 -5.79
N ALA A 172 18.22 1.90 -4.51
CA ALA A 172 17.72 0.91 -3.55
C ALA A 172 16.44 0.21 -4.05
N ARG A 173 15.60 0.91 -4.83
CA ARG A 173 14.41 0.34 -5.49
C ARG A 173 14.73 -0.70 -6.54
N ARG A 174 15.76 -0.47 -7.34
CA ARG A 174 16.17 -1.43 -8.36
C ARG A 174 16.83 -2.64 -7.74
N GLU A 175 17.68 -2.41 -6.75
CA GLU A 175 18.40 -3.46 -6.04
C GLU A 175 17.44 -4.45 -5.39
N VAL A 176 16.44 -3.95 -4.66
CA VAL A 176 15.47 -4.83 -4.00
C VAL A 176 14.55 -5.57 -4.98
N VAL A 177 14.21 -4.95 -6.12
CA VAL A 177 13.46 -5.64 -7.19
C VAL A 177 14.32 -6.75 -7.80
N GLY A 178 15.60 -6.50 -8.07
CA GLY A 178 16.51 -7.55 -8.54
C GLY A 178 16.64 -8.69 -7.53
N GLN A 179 16.82 -8.36 -6.26
CA GLN A 179 16.95 -9.31 -5.16
C GLN A 179 15.70 -10.21 -5.02
N ILE A 180 14.50 -9.65 -4.98
CA ILE A 180 13.26 -10.45 -4.85
C ILE A 180 13.00 -11.32 -6.09
N LEU A 181 13.41 -10.86 -7.28
CA LEU A 181 13.36 -11.67 -8.49
C LEU A 181 14.38 -12.81 -8.48
N ASP A 182 15.58 -12.60 -7.93
CA ASP A 182 16.56 -13.67 -7.75
C ASP A 182 16.07 -14.73 -6.75
N TYR A 183 15.36 -14.33 -5.69
CA TYR A 183 14.66 -15.28 -4.83
C TYR A 183 13.62 -16.09 -5.60
N ALA A 184 12.77 -15.44 -6.38
CA ALA A 184 11.75 -16.11 -7.18
C ALA A 184 12.35 -17.12 -8.17
N ARG A 185 13.47 -16.76 -8.83
CA ARG A 185 14.19 -17.65 -9.76
C ARG A 185 14.76 -18.88 -9.08
N GLU A 186 15.33 -18.71 -7.89
CA GLU A 186 15.92 -19.82 -7.15
C GLU A 186 14.84 -20.72 -6.53
N LEU A 187 13.79 -20.13 -5.95
CA LEU A 187 12.62 -20.88 -5.48
C LEU A 187 11.96 -21.67 -6.61
N ALA A 188 11.94 -21.14 -7.85
CA ALA A 188 11.38 -21.88 -8.98
C ALA A 188 12.16 -23.15 -9.37
N ARG A 189 13.39 -23.31 -8.85
CA ARG A 189 14.22 -24.52 -9.02
C ARG A 189 14.05 -25.51 -7.88
N TYR A 190 13.40 -25.12 -6.78
CA TYR A 190 13.24 -25.97 -5.62
C TYR A 190 12.23 -27.08 -5.88
N SER A 191 12.56 -28.28 -5.39
CA SER A 191 11.53 -29.27 -5.06
C SER A 191 10.77 -28.84 -3.80
N TYR A 192 9.63 -29.48 -3.53
CA TYR A 192 8.93 -29.28 -2.26
C TYR A 192 9.84 -29.59 -1.07
N GLU A 193 10.64 -30.65 -1.16
CA GLU A 193 11.57 -31.09 -0.13
C GLU A 193 12.67 -30.05 0.13
N ASP A 194 13.12 -29.34 -0.90
CA ASP A 194 14.11 -28.27 -0.75
C ASP A 194 13.56 -27.09 0.03
N LEU A 195 12.36 -26.62 -0.31
CA LEU A 195 11.67 -25.56 0.43
C LEU A 195 11.39 -26.00 1.86
N GLN A 196 10.82 -27.19 2.04
CA GLN A 196 10.49 -27.77 3.33
C GLN A 196 11.73 -27.90 4.23
N ARG A 197 12.90 -28.23 3.65
CA ARG A 197 14.18 -28.28 4.37
C ARG A 197 14.61 -26.90 4.86
N GLN A 198 14.59 -25.88 4.01
CA GLN A 198 14.95 -24.51 4.43
C GLN A 198 13.98 -23.98 5.50
N VAL A 199 12.67 -24.23 5.34
CA VAL A 199 11.65 -23.86 6.32
C VAL A 199 11.88 -24.57 7.65
N SER A 200 12.21 -25.86 7.64
CA SER A 200 12.50 -26.62 8.86
C SER A 200 13.73 -26.08 9.60
N ILE A 201 14.78 -25.69 8.86
CA ILE A 201 15.98 -25.05 9.42
C ILE A 201 15.62 -23.70 10.06
N ALA A 202 14.94 -22.82 9.31
CA ALA A 202 14.59 -21.48 9.77
C ALA A 202 13.66 -21.50 10.99
N THR A 203 12.68 -22.40 11.00
CA THR A 203 11.68 -22.51 12.09
C THR A 203 12.11 -23.42 13.22
N LYS A 204 13.19 -24.20 13.05
CA LYS A 204 13.63 -25.27 13.97
C LYS A 204 12.56 -26.31 14.26
N ARG A 205 11.66 -26.56 13.30
CA ARG A 205 10.58 -27.54 13.39
C ARG A 205 10.91 -28.79 12.57
N GLN A 206 10.32 -29.91 12.95
CA GLN A 206 10.46 -31.21 12.27
C GLN A 206 9.13 -31.61 11.60
N GLY A 207 9.18 -32.61 10.72
CA GLY A 207 8.00 -33.10 9.99
C GLY A 207 7.68 -32.26 8.76
N ASN A 208 6.42 -32.31 8.28
CA ASN A 208 5.94 -31.50 7.16
C ASN A 208 5.37 -30.15 7.67
N VAL A 209 6.26 -29.20 7.89
CA VAL A 209 6.01 -27.89 8.50
C VAL A 209 5.06 -27.06 7.66
N LEU A 210 5.25 -27.00 6.34
CA LEU A 210 4.38 -26.26 5.43
C LEU A 210 2.93 -26.78 5.49
N TYR A 211 2.74 -28.10 5.38
CA TYR A 211 1.42 -28.71 5.46
C TYR A 211 0.75 -28.49 6.83
N ALA A 212 1.53 -28.61 7.92
CA ALA A 212 1.03 -28.35 9.26
C ALA A 212 0.58 -26.89 9.45
N LEU A 213 1.31 -25.93 8.88
CA LEU A 213 0.94 -24.52 8.88
C LEU A 213 -0.35 -24.29 8.09
N ALA A 214 -0.44 -24.81 6.87
CA ALA A 214 -1.65 -24.71 6.04
C ALA A 214 -2.89 -25.26 6.78
N THR A 215 -2.75 -26.43 7.42
CA THR A 215 -3.82 -27.06 8.20
C THR A 215 -4.21 -26.21 9.42
N SER A 216 -3.25 -25.56 10.09
CA SER A 216 -3.53 -24.72 11.27
C SER A 216 -4.39 -23.49 10.97
N VAL A 217 -4.36 -23.01 9.73
CA VAL A 217 -5.25 -21.95 9.23
C VAL A 217 -6.40 -22.52 8.41
N GLY A 218 -6.76 -23.79 8.59
CA GLY A 218 -7.96 -24.43 8.03
C GLY A 218 -7.85 -24.83 6.56
N GLY A 219 -6.65 -25.18 6.09
CA GLY A 219 -6.45 -25.83 4.80
C GLY A 219 -7.19 -27.17 4.74
N THR A 220 -7.77 -27.48 3.59
CA THR A 220 -8.64 -28.67 3.40
C THR A 220 -8.06 -29.69 2.42
N LEU A 221 -6.92 -29.40 1.81
CA LEU A 221 -6.23 -30.34 0.94
C LEU A 221 -5.63 -31.46 1.80
N ASP A 222 -5.67 -32.70 1.32
CA ASP A 222 -4.82 -33.74 1.89
C ASP A 222 -3.33 -33.43 1.61
N GLU A 223 -2.45 -34.08 2.36
CA GLU A 223 -1.01 -33.81 2.30
C GLU A 223 -0.43 -34.01 0.90
N GLY A 224 -0.85 -35.05 0.18
CA GLY A 224 -0.39 -35.32 -1.18
C GLY A 224 -0.82 -34.23 -2.15
N ALA A 225 -2.11 -33.87 -2.14
CA ALA A 225 -2.64 -32.79 -2.98
C ALA A 225 -2.00 -31.43 -2.67
N PHE A 226 -1.69 -31.16 -1.40
CA PHE A 226 -0.97 -29.95 -0.97
C PHE A 226 0.47 -29.93 -1.51
N VAL A 227 1.22 -31.00 -1.32
CA VAL A 227 2.61 -31.14 -1.82
C VAL A 227 2.65 -30.96 -3.34
N ASP A 228 1.75 -31.63 -4.06
CA ASP A 228 1.62 -31.53 -5.50
C ASP A 228 1.31 -30.11 -5.97
N ARG A 229 0.45 -29.40 -5.23
CA ARG A 229 0.09 -28.01 -5.54
C ARG A 229 1.28 -27.09 -5.36
N VAL A 230 1.95 -27.14 -4.20
CA VAL A 230 3.14 -26.30 -3.93
C VAL A 230 4.26 -26.61 -4.93
N SER A 231 4.49 -27.88 -5.25
CA SER A 231 5.50 -28.29 -6.25
C SER A 231 5.23 -27.70 -7.63
N ARG A 232 3.97 -27.71 -8.09
CA ARG A 232 3.59 -27.06 -9.35
C ARG A 232 3.77 -25.56 -9.30
N ASP A 233 3.41 -24.92 -8.19
CA ASP A 233 3.53 -23.46 -8.03
C ASP A 233 5.00 -23.03 -8.00
N LEU A 234 5.87 -23.79 -7.33
CA LEU A 234 7.33 -23.63 -7.39
C LEU A 234 7.83 -23.75 -8.84
N ALA A 235 7.60 -24.88 -9.52
CA ALA A 235 8.11 -25.12 -10.86
C ALA A 235 7.62 -24.12 -11.92
N SER A 236 6.45 -23.52 -11.70
CA SER A 236 5.88 -22.48 -12.59
C SER A 236 6.27 -21.05 -12.18
N GLY A 237 6.96 -20.88 -11.05
CA GLY A 237 7.29 -19.57 -10.49
C GLY A 237 6.07 -18.76 -10.08
N ARG A 238 4.98 -19.43 -9.68
CA ARG A 238 3.70 -18.81 -9.28
C ARG A 238 3.76 -18.33 -7.85
N PHE A 239 4.27 -17.11 -7.68
CA PHE A 239 4.41 -16.43 -6.39
C PHE A 239 3.80 -15.03 -6.46
N LEU A 240 3.35 -14.51 -5.32
CA LEU A 240 3.17 -13.08 -5.15
C LEU A 240 4.44 -12.49 -4.54
N LEU A 241 5.11 -11.62 -5.27
CA LEU A 241 6.33 -10.93 -4.86
C LEU A 241 5.96 -9.53 -4.37
N LEU A 242 6.19 -9.26 -3.09
CA LEU A 242 5.83 -7.99 -2.46
C LEU A 242 7.09 -7.30 -1.96
N VAL A 243 7.26 -6.05 -2.36
CA VAL A 243 8.22 -5.16 -1.70
C VAL A 243 7.44 -4.19 -0.83
N VAL A 244 7.77 -4.16 0.46
CA VAL A 244 7.05 -3.41 1.49
C VAL A 244 7.98 -2.37 2.11
N GLY A 245 7.54 -1.13 2.21
CA GLY A 245 8.38 -0.05 2.75
C GLY A 245 7.63 1.17 3.26
N ASP A 246 8.36 2.21 3.67
CA ASP A 246 7.85 3.39 4.37
C ASP A 246 7.48 4.57 3.46
N GLY A 247 7.21 4.33 2.17
CA GLY A 247 6.76 5.35 1.21
C GLY A 247 7.42 5.27 -0.17
N ILE A 248 6.65 5.57 -1.23
CA ILE A 248 7.19 5.70 -2.60
C ILE A 248 6.71 7.02 -3.18
N THR A 249 7.53 8.06 -3.08
CA THR A 249 7.13 9.44 -3.39
C THR A 249 7.02 9.72 -4.89
N GLU A 250 7.71 9.00 -5.79
CA GLU A 250 7.67 9.38 -7.22
C GLU A 250 8.09 8.29 -8.25
N GLY A 251 8.45 7.08 -7.80
CA GLY A 251 9.15 6.09 -8.65
C GLY A 251 8.31 4.98 -9.28
N THR A 252 7.04 4.84 -8.90
CA THR A 252 6.20 3.66 -9.22
C THR A 252 6.02 3.40 -10.70
N ARG A 253 5.99 4.44 -11.55
CA ARG A 253 5.83 4.27 -13.01
C ARG A 253 6.99 3.53 -13.69
N ARG A 254 8.19 3.49 -13.09
CA ARG A 254 9.37 2.86 -13.70
C ARG A 254 9.57 1.40 -13.31
N ILE A 255 8.84 0.87 -12.31
CA ILE A 255 9.04 -0.52 -11.87
C ILE A 255 8.48 -1.53 -12.86
N GLY A 256 7.38 -1.19 -13.55
CA GLY A 256 6.87 -2.00 -14.67
C GLY A 256 7.85 -2.15 -15.83
N GLU A 257 8.78 -1.19 -16.04
CA GLU A 257 9.85 -1.33 -17.03
C GLU A 257 10.84 -2.43 -16.63
N TYR A 258 11.28 -2.46 -15.36
CA TYR A 258 12.24 -3.46 -14.88
C TYR A 258 11.68 -4.89 -14.86
N LEU A 259 10.37 -5.03 -14.70
CA LEU A 259 9.70 -6.33 -14.66
C LEU A 259 9.47 -6.93 -16.06
N ARG A 260 9.38 -6.07 -17.10
CA ARG A 260 9.24 -6.53 -18.50
C ARG A 260 10.45 -7.29 -19.02
N ASP A 261 11.64 -7.00 -18.47
CA ASP A 261 12.89 -7.61 -18.92
C ASP A 261 13.16 -8.99 -18.30
N GLN A 262 12.17 -9.59 -17.62
CA GLN A 262 12.31 -10.82 -16.85
C GLN A 262 11.49 -11.98 -17.45
N PRO A 263 11.94 -12.61 -18.55
CA PRO A 263 11.21 -13.70 -19.20
C PRO A 263 11.24 -14.99 -18.35
N GLY A 264 10.10 -15.68 -18.24
CA GLY A 264 10.05 -17.09 -17.82
C GLY A 264 9.38 -17.40 -16.49
N LEU A 265 9.03 -16.40 -15.67
CA LEU A 265 8.32 -16.61 -14.40
C LEU A 265 6.87 -16.09 -14.49
N ALA A 266 5.93 -16.80 -13.86
CA ALA A 266 4.53 -16.42 -13.77
C ALA A 266 4.20 -15.87 -12.37
N PHE A 267 4.81 -14.74 -11.99
CA PHE A 267 4.57 -14.11 -10.69
C PHE A 267 3.65 -12.88 -10.81
N ASP A 268 2.97 -12.56 -9.71
CA ASP A 268 2.41 -11.25 -9.46
C ASP A 268 3.40 -10.42 -8.66
N PHE A 269 3.56 -9.14 -8.99
CA PHE A 269 4.45 -8.24 -8.27
C PHE A 269 3.69 -7.02 -7.74
N GLY A 270 3.97 -6.70 -6.47
CA GLY A 270 3.31 -5.63 -5.75
C GLY A 270 4.28 -4.75 -4.96
N LEU A 271 3.94 -3.47 -4.88
CA LEU A 271 4.58 -2.52 -3.97
C LEU A 271 3.58 -2.08 -2.93
N ILE A 272 3.94 -2.25 -1.67
CA ILE A 272 3.13 -1.82 -0.53
C ILE A 272 3.89 -0.76 0.24
N GLU A 273 3.22 0.36 0.49
CA GLU A 273 3.63 1.32 1.49
C GLU A 273 2.95 1.00 2.82
N ILE A 274 3.71 1.07 3.92
CA ILE A 274 3.15 1.16 5.27
C ILE A 274 3.25 2.62 5.71
N ALA A 275 2.13 3.33 5.67
CA ALA A 275 2.05 4.69 6.18
C ALA A 275 1.91 4.69 7.71
N GLU A 276 2.83 5.37 8.40
CA GLU A 276 2.82 5.52 9.85
C GLU A 276 2.12 6.81 10.27
N TYR A 277 1.29 6.72 11.30
CA TYR A 277 0.62 7.85 11.95
C TYR A 277 0.80 7.73 13.46
N ARG A 278 1.07 8.84 14.14
CA ARG A 278 1.22 8.89 15.60
C ARG A 278 0.04 9.60 16.22
N VAL A 279 -0.54 8.98 17.24
CA VAL A 279 -1.76 9.45 17.92
C VAL A 279 -1.44 9.61 19.40
N PRO A 280 -1.51 10.81 19.96
CA PRO A 280 -1.36 10.98 21.41
C PRO A 280 -2.41 10.17 22.17
N ASP A 281 -2.00 9.44 23.22
CA ASP A 281 -2.90 8.59 24.02
C ASP A 281 -3.62 9.35 25.16
N GLY A 282 -3.36 10.66 25.30
CA GLY A 282 -3.93 11.51 26.35
C GLY A 282 -3.29 11.34 27.75
N ALA A 283 -2.49 10.30 27.97
CA ALA A 283 -1.75 10.02 29.20
C ALA A 283 -0.26 10.42 29.12
N GLY A 284 0.15 11.04 28.00
CA GLY A 284 1.53 11.45 27.73
C GLY A 284 2.32 10.44 26.90
N GLY A 285 1.68 9.38 26.41
CA GLY A 285 2.23 8.45 25.43
C GLY A 285 1.64 8.65 24.03
N GLU A 286 2.02 7.76 23.11
CA GLU A 286 1.55 7.75 21.72
C GLU A 286 1.19 6.33 21.28
N HIS A 287 0.06 6.20 20.58
CA HIS A 287 -0.26 5.05 19.75
C HIS A 287 0.32 5.24 18.35
N VAL A 288 0.82 4.14 17.77
CA VAL A 288 1.26 4.12 16.38
C VAL A 288 0.22 3.38 15.55
N MET A 289 -0.36 4.06 14.58
CA MET A 289 -1.24 3.47 13.57
C MET A 289 -0.44 3.25 12.29
N LEU A 290 -0.56 2.04 11.73
CA LEU A 290 0.08 1.67 10.48
C LEU A 290 -1.00 1.34 9.45
N GLN A 291 -0.90 1.93 8.28
CA GLN A 291 -1.83 1.72 7.19
C GLN A 291 -1.09 1.13 5.98
N PRO A 292 -1.29 -0.16 5.67
CA PRO A 292 -0.86 -0.76 4.41
C PRO A 292 -1.58 -0.12 3.22
N ARG A 293 -0.85 0.15 2.15
CA ARG A 293 -1.35 0.78 0.93
C ARG A 293 -0.68 0.16 -0.29
N VAL A 294 -1.45 -0.40 -1.21
CA VAL A 294 -0.92 -0.86 -2.50
C VAL A 294 -0.63 0.38 -3.36
N LEU A 295 0.64 0.55 -3.74
CA LEU A 295 1.09 1.69 -4.54
C LEU A 295 1.23 1.35 -6.02
N ALA A 296 1.54 0.10 -6.32
CA ALA A 296 1.58 -0.42 -7.66
C ALA A 296 1.35 -1.93 -7.65
N GLN A 297 0.73 -2.41 -8.71
CA GLN A 297 0.60 -3.82 -9.04
C GLN A 297 1.00 -3.95 -10.51
N THR A 298 1.77 -4.97 -10.85
CA THR A 298 1.89 -5.36 -12.25
C THR A 298 0.56 -5.94 -12.71
N ALA A 299 -0.10 -5.28 -13.64
CA ALA A 299 -1.11 -5.95 -14.45
C ALA A 299 -0.42 -7.14 -15.12
N ILE A 300 -0.96 -8.35 -14.92
CA ILE A 300 -0.55 -9.59 -15.56
C ILE A 300 -0.26 -9.27 -17.02
N ILE A 301 1.02 -9.31 -17.41
CA ILE A 301 1.39 -9.14 -18.81
C ILE A 301 0.90 -10.41 -19.48
N GLU A 302 -0.29 -10.33 -20.10
CA GLU A 302 -0.86 -11.40 -20.91
C GLU A 302 0.19 -11.85 -21.92
N ARG A 303 0.78 -13.02 -21.66
CA ARG A 303 1.73 -13.63 -22.58
C ARG A 303 0.92 -14.20 -23.72
N HIS A 304 0.78 -13.45 -24.81
CA HIS A 304 0.41 -14.04 -26.09
C HIS A 304 1.50 -15.05 -26.48
N VAL A 305 1.23 -16.33 -26.20
CA VAL A 305 2.00 -17.44 -26.76
C VAL A 305 1.70 -17.44 -28.26
N ILE A 306 2.59 -16.87 -29.07
CA ILE A 306 2.59 -17.12 -30.50
C ILE A 306 3.02 -18.59 -30.66
N ARG A 307 2.04 -19.48 -30.86
CA ARG A 307 2.31 -20.79 -31.44
C ARG A 307 2.62 -20.57 -32.90
N SER A 308 3.91 -20.52 -33.25
CA SER A 308 4.32 -20.75 -34.63
C SER A 308 4.12 -22.23 -34.92
N GLY A 309 3.15 -22.52 -35.81
CA GLY A 309 2.97 -23.83 -36.41
C GLY A 309 4.01 -24.12 -37.49
#